data_AF-A0A542SFE0-F1
#
_entry.id   AF-A0A542SFE0-F1
#
_cell.length_a   1.000
_cell.length_b   1.000
_cell.length_c   1.000
_cell.angle_alpha   90.00
_cell.angle_beta   90.00
_cell.angle_gamma   90.00
#
_symmetry.space_group_name_H-M   'P 1'
#
loop_
_entity.id
_entity.type
_entity.pdbx_description
1 polymer ?
#
loop_
_entity_poly.entity_id
_entity_poly.type
_entity_poly.pdbx_seq_one_letter_code
_entity_poly.pdbx_strand_id
1 'polypeptide(L)' 'MNAADRHVWVRLPFWLIDFAGLVLDERSTETSTEYLVQHVDVDGRAVLDWRKSWELLPVNSPQRRPTADGGRASTSR' A
#
# COMPACT_ATOMS: atom_id res chain seq x y z
N MET A 1 -21.43 3.52 2.13
CA MET A 1 -20.22 4.28 2.51
C MET A 1 -19.36 4.35 1.26
N ASN A 2 -19.06 5.54 0.74
CA ASN A 2 -18.28 5.72 -0.49
C ASN A 2 -16.86 5.17 -0.29
N ALA A 3 -16.48 4.14 -1.06
CA ALA A 3 -15.13 3.57 -1.05
C ALA A 3 -14.09 4.54 -1.66
N ALA A 4 -14.55 5.57 -2.38
CA ALA A 4 -13.79 6.43 -3.28
C ALA A 4 -12.65 7.27 -2.67
N ASP A 5 -12.50 7.35 -1.35
CA ASP A 5 -11.56 8.29 -0.69
C ASP A 5 -10.57 7.59 0.27
N ARG A 6 -10.33 6.28 0.11
CA ARG A 6 -9.37 5.57 0.97
C ARG A 6 -8.02 5.44 0.29
N HIS A 7 -7.06 6.25 0.75
CA HIS A 7 -5.66 6.08 0.38
C HIS A 7 -5.07 4.85 1.07
N VAL A 8 -4.37 4.02 0.30
CA VAL A 8 -3.73 2.78 0.76
C VAL A 8 -2.30 2.70 0.23
N TRP A 9 -1.46 1.94 0.92
CA TRP A 9 -0.24 1.42 0.36
C TRP A 9 -0.54 0.09 -0.31
N VAL A 10 -0.21 -0.03 -1.59
CA VAL A 10 -0.29 -1.27 -2.36
C VAL A 10 1.01 -2.01 -2.22
N ARG A 11 0.93 -3.23 -1.69
CA ARG A 11 2.06 -4.13 -1.58
C ARG A 11 2.11 -5.03 -2.81
N LEU A 12 3.18 -4.94 -3.58
CA LEU A 12 3.40 -5.88 -4.68
C LEU A 12 4.04 -7.17 -4.13
N PRO A 13 3.61 -8.35 -4.60
CA PRO A 13 4.31 -9.58 -4.26
C PRO A 13 5.76 -9.48 -4.74
N PHE A 14 6.71 -9.96 -3.94
CA PHE A 14 8.17 -10.00 -4.19
C PHE A 14 8.97 -8.69 -4.08
N TRP A 15 8.33 -7.52 -4.12
CA TRP A 15 9.03 -6.23 -3.97
C TRP A 15 8.87 -5.68 -2.55
N LEU A 16 9.97 -5.26 -1.92
CA LEU A 16 9.97 -4.58 -0.61
C LEU A 16 9.60 -3.08 -0.72
N ILE A 17 8.82 -2.73 -1.75
CA ILE A 17 8.44 -1.35 -2.07
C ILE A 17 6.93 -1.26 -2.00
N ASP A 18 6.45 -0.32 -1.20
CA ASP A 18 5.04 0.02 -1.09
C ASP A 18 4.72 1.18 -2.04
N PHE A 19 3.69 1.03 -2.85
CA PHE A 19 3.23 2.06 -3.79
C PHE A 19 1.98 2.75 -3.23
N ALA A 20 1.89 4.08 -3.36
CA ALA A 20 0.65 4.76 -3.00
C ALA A 20 -0.46 4.37 -3.99
N GLY A 21 -1.64 4.05 -3.45
CA GLY A 21 -2.83 3.73 -4.22
C GLY A 21 -4.08 4.36 -3.64
N LEU A 22 -5.11 4.44 -4.47
CA LEU A 22 -6.43 4.96 -4.12
C LEU A 22 -7.47 3.87 -4.36
N VAL A 23 -8.22 3.53 -3.31
CA VAL A 23 -9.37 2.64 -3.43
C VAL A 23 -10.51 3.41 -4.10
N LEU A 24 -11.05 2.83 -5.17
CA LEU A 24 -12.17 3.40 -5.92
C LEU A 24 -13.46 2.62 -5.70
N ASP A 25 -13.36 1.31 -5.46
CA ASP A 25 -14.49 0.43 -5.26
C ASP A 25 -14.15 -0.72 -4.30
N GLU A 26 -15.17 -1.37 -3.75
CA GLU A 26 -15.07 -2.47 -2.81
C GLU A 26 -16.07 -3.57 -3.20
N ARG A 27 -15.61 -4.81 -3.24
CA ARG A 27 -16.48 -5.98 -3.45
C ARG A 27 -16.18 -7.07 -2.45
N SER A 28 -17.22 -7.77 -2.03
CA SER A 28 -17.10 -8.99 -1.24
C SER A 28 -17.12 -10.20 -2.17
N THR A 29 -16.11 -11.06 -2.04
CA THR A 29 -16.10 -12.40 -2.64
C THR A 29 -16.45 -13.45 -1.58
N GLU A 30 -16.61 -14.71 -1.98
CA GLU A 30 -16.90 -15.81 -1.04
C GLU A 30 -15.81 -15.97 0.03
N THR A 31 -14.55 -15.66 -0.30
CA THR A 31 -13.39 -15.91 0.57
C THR A 31 -12.75 -14.66 1.15
N SER A 32 -12.99 -13.48 0.57
CA SER A 32 -12.29 -12.24 0.96
C SER A 32 -12.96 -10.97 0.43
N THR A 33 -12.69 -9.84 1.08
CA THR A 33 -12.95 -8.52 0.49
C THR A 33 -11.83 -8.12 -0.46
N GLU A 34 -12.22 -7.64 -1.63
CA GLU A 34 -11.33 -7.09 -2.64
C GLU A 34 -11.66 -5.63 -2.90
N TYR A 35 -10.65 -4.87 -3.27
CA TYR A 35 -10.76 -3.44 -3.52
C TYR A 35 -10.23 -3.14 -4.92
N LEU A 36 -10.96 -2.33 -5.67
CA LEU A 36 -10.48 -1.79 -6.93
C LEU A 36 -9.54 -0.63 -6.60
N VAL A 37 -8.25 -0.77 -6.92
CA VAL A 37 -7.23 0.19 -6.54
C VAL A 37 -6.57 0.77 -7.77
N GLN A 38 -6.52 2.10 -7.85
CA GLN A 38 -5.65 2.81 -8.78
C GLN A 38 -4.29 3.04 -8.12
N HIS A 39 -3.19 2.59 -8.74
CA HIS A 39 -1.84 2.83 -8.24
C HIS A 39 -0.83 2.95 -9.38
N VAL A 40 0.42 3.24 -9.05
CA VAL A 40 1.54 3.20 -10.00
C VAL A 40 2.31 1.89 -9.82
N ASP A 41 2.69 1.23 -10.90
CA ASP A 41 3.53 0.02 -10.87
C ASP A 41 5.03 0.33 -10.83
N VAL A 42 5.86 -0.72 -10.83
CA VAL A 42 7.33 -0.60 -10.83
C VAL A 42 7.89 0.08 -12.09
N ASP A 43 7.14 0.08 -13.19
CA ASP A 43 7.52 0.71 -14.47
C ASP A 43 7.01 2.16 -14.56
N GLY A 44 6.38 2.68 -13.50
CA GLY A 44 5.81 4.02 -13.47
C GLY A 44 4.48 4.15 -14.19
N ARG A 45 3.80 3.05 -14.49
CA ARG A 45 2.50 3.06 -15.20
C ARG A 45 1.35 3.12 -14.21
N ALA A 46 0.32 3.87 -14.56
CA ALA A 46 -0.94 3.85 -13.84
C ALA A 46 -1.66 2.53 -14.12
N VAL A 47 -1.91 1.76 -13.06
CA VAL A 47 -2.63 0.49 -13.06
C VAL A 47 -3.92 0.65 -12.27
N LEU A 48 -4.94 -0.07 -12.72
CA LEU A 48 -6.24 -0.16 -12.06
C LEU A 48 -6.62 -1.64 -11.99
N ASP A 49 -6.58 -2.23 -10.80
CA ASP A 49 -6.85 -3.64 -10.61
C ASP A 49 -7.52 -3.96 -9.27
N TRP A 50 -8.08 -5.18 -9.17
CA TRP A 50 -8.66 -5.67 -7.93
C TRP A 50 -7.56 -6.29 -7.06
N ARG A 51 -7.36 -5.73 -5.87
CA ARG A 51 -6.39 -6.20 -4.88
C ARG A 51 -7.11 -6.76 -3.66
N LYS A 52 -6.55 -7.80 -3.06
CA LYS A 52 -7.11 -8.40 -1.84
C LYS A 52 -6.80 -7.52 -0.63
N SER A 53 -7.67 -7.56 0.38
CA SER A 53 -7.51 -6.75 1.60
C SER A 53 -6.14 -6.89 2.27
N TRP A 54 -5.53 -8.08 2.24
CA TRP A 54 -4.19 -8.34 2.81
C TRP A 54 -3.01 -7.83 1.97
N GLU A 55 -3.26 -7.41 0.72
CA GLU A 55 -2.27 -6.78 -0.15
C GLU A 55 -2.24 -5.25 0.02
N LEU A 56 -3.14 -4.70 0.84
CA LEU A 56 -3.30 -3.29 1.07
C LEU A 56 -2.97 -2.95 2.52
N LEU A 57 -2.26 -1.84 2.73
CA LEU A 57 -2.01 -1.30 4.07
C LEU A 57 -2.63 0.10 4.17
N PRO A 58 -3.29 0.45 5.29
CA PRO A 58 -3.76 1.82 5.51
C PRO A 58 -2.59 2.81 5.47
N VAL A 59 -2.78 4.00 4.86
CA VAL A 59 -1.71 5.03 4.81
C VAL A 59 -1.25 5.51 6.18
N ASN A 60 -2.12 5.46 7.19
CA ASN A 60 -1.77 5.80 8.58
C ASN A 60 -1.02 4.68 9.31
N SER A 61 -0.84 3.51 8.69
CA SER A 61 0.03 2.48 9.24
C SER A 61 1.48 2.92 9.05
N PRO A 62 2.38 2.68 10.02
CA PRO A 62 3.79 2.99 9.84
C PRO A 62 4.27 2.27 8.57
N GLN A 63 4.61 3.05 7.54
CA GLN A 63 5.23 2.54 6.33
C GLN A 63 6.47 1.76 6.80
N ARG A 64 6.59 0.50 6.41
CA ARG A 64 7.76 -0.31 6.77
C ARG A 64 8.90 0.24 5.92
N ARG A 65 9.53 1.33 6.36
CA ARG A 65 10.73 1.85 5.73
C ARG A 65 11.71 0.69 5.63
N PRO A 66 12.42 0.53 4.51
CA PRO A 66 13.66 -0.24 4.54
C PRO A 66 14.49 0.38 5.65
N THR A 67 14.71 -0.34 6.74
CA THR A 67 15.62 0.08 7.78
C THR A 67 16.99 0.20 7.13
N ALA A 68 17.39 1.42 6.78
CA ALA A 68 18.78 1.77 6.63
C ALA A 68 19.34 1.92 8.07
N ASP A 69 19.52 0.81 8.78
CA ASP A 69 20.29 0.82 10.03
C ASP A 69 21.76 0.96 9.66
N GLY A 70 22.17 2.22 9.56
CA GLY A 70 23.52 2.65 9.28
C GLY A 70 23.88 3.87 10.12
N GLY A 71 23.78 3.74 11.44
CA GLY A 71 24.61 4.39 12.45
C GLY A 71 24.77 5.92 12.44
N ARG A 72 24.24 6.58 13.47
CA ARG A 72 25.04 7.22 14.53
C ARG A 72 24.11 7.85 15.58
N ALA A 73 24.09 7.27 16.77
CA ALA A 73 23.59 7.96 17.94
C ALA A 73 24.61 9.06 18.32
N SER A 74 24.29 10.31 17.99
CA SER A 74 24.99 11.46 18.57
C SER A 74 24.39 11.73 19.94
N THR A 75 25.01 11.17 20.98
CA THR A 75 24.84 11.64 22.36
C THR A 75 25.51 13.01 22.46
N SER A 76 24.71 14.06 22.59
CA SER A 76 25.19 15.37 23.04
C SER A 76 24.90 15.54 24.52
N ARG A 77 25.92 16.10 25.16
CA ARG A 77 26.24 16.14 26.59
C ARG A 77 25.57 17.29 27.31
#